data_AF-A0A2V4EFR2-F1
#
_entry.id   AF-A0A2V4EFR2-F1
#
_cell.length_a   1.000
_cell.length_b   1.000
_cell.length_c   1.000
_cell.angle_alpha   90.00
_cell.angle_beta   90.00
_cell.angle_gamma   90.00
#
_symmetry.space_group_name_H-M   'P 1'
#
loop_
_entity.id
_entity.type
_entity.pdbx_description
1 polymer ?
#
loop_
_entity_poly.entity_id
_entity_poly.type
_entity_poly.pdbx_seq_one_letter_code
_entity_poly.pdbx_strand_id
1 'polypeptide(L)'
;MNILRCKIVILAPLLLLSACSSNHEKLEEKAGIEIKDKLTKSCQANNYSYCEIYGKCYINIFNQLNESAQYTLKLLSNIMPESEQNTFNMQKNPMDIIYSKLKDSEEKSDKNSIFNYSAMLYPHNQCSSIINAKSYDITRHQYHIDKMLYEKKSKIIMKNLDM
;
A
#
# COMPACT_ATOMS: atom_id res chain seq x y z
N MET A 1 1.37 55.07 19.23
CA MET A 1 1.34 53.59 19.37
C MET A 1 0.32 53.05 18.38
N ASN A 2 0.75 52.50 17.22
CA ASN A 2 -0.16 51.82 16.27
C ASN A 2 0.58 50.93 15.25
N ILE A 3 1.58 50.17 15.70
CA ILE A 3 2.34 49.21 14.85
C ILE A 3 1.70 47.81 14.85
N LEU A 4 0.69 47.57 15.69
CA LEU A 4 0.09 46.24 15.88
C LEU A 4 -0.96 45.83 14.84
N ARG A 5 -1.43 46.73 13.95
CA ARG A 5 -2.48 46.38 12.96
C ARG A 5 -1.96 45.85 11.62
N CYS A 6 -0.69 46.03 11.28
CA CYS A 6 -0.14 45.57 9.99
C CYS A 6 0.37 44.12 9.99
N LYS A 7 0.50 43.46 11.15
CA LYS A 7 1.03 42.09 11.23
C LYS A 7 -0.01 40.99 11.03
N ILE A 8 -1.31 41.30 11.12
CA ILE A 8 -2.38 40.28 11.05
C ILE A 8 -2.76 39.97 9.59
N VAL A 9 -2.57 40.91 8.65
CA VAL A 9 -3.02 40.76 7.26
C VAL A 9 -2.12 39.84 6.42
N ILE A 10 -0.86 39.63 6.85
CA ILE A 10 0.11 38.82 6.08
C ILE A 10 0.15 37.34 6.55
N LEU A 11 -0.36 37.01 7.74
CA LEU A 11 -0.37 35.61 8.22
C LEU A 11 -1.53 34.78 7.64
N ALA A 12 -2.67 35.40 7.33
CA ALA A 12 -3.84 34.69 6.80
C ALA A 12 -3.60 34.11 5.38
N PRO A 13 -2.91 34.80 4.44
CA PRO A 13 -2.58 34.22 3.14
C PRO A 13 -1.59 33.04 3.22
N LEU A 14 -0.65 33.06 4.18
CA LEU A 14 0.34 31.98 4.36
C LEU A 14 -0.28 30.69 4.92
N LEU A 15 -1.28 30.79 5.81
CA LEU A 15 -2.04 29.64 6.28
C LEU A 15 -2.97 29.07 5.20
N LEU A 16 -3.52 29.92 4.32
CA LEU A 16 -4.30 29.49 3.17
C LEU A 16 -3.44 28.79 2.08
N LEU A 17 -2.17 29.16 1.94
CA LEU A 17 -1.23 28.48 1.02
C LEU A 17 -0.82 27.08 1.51
N SER A 18 -0.80 26.84 2.83
CA SER A 18 -0.57 25.49 3.38
C SER A 18 -1.80 24.56 3.30
N ALA A 19 -2.99 25.12 3.04
CA ALA A 19 -4.23 24.35 2.91
C ALA A 19 -4.42 23.71 1.52
N CYS A 20 -3.50 23.97 0.58
CA CYS A 20 -3.42 23.29 -0.71
C CYS A 20 -2.53 22.04 -0.72
N SER A 21 -2.22 21.42 0.44
CA SER A 21 -1.88 19.98 0.39
C SER A 21 -3.14 19.28 -0.09
N SER A 22 -3.17 18.89 -1.36
CA SER A 22 -4.35 18.33 -2.01
C SER A 22 -5.00 17.29 -1.09
N ASN A 23 -6.34 17.31 -0.93
CA ASN A 23 -7.07 16.31 -0.15
C ASN A 23 -6.65 14.86 -0.51
N HIS A 24 -6.15 14.67 -1.73
CA HIS A 24 -5.56 13.45 -2.21
C HIS A 24 -4.33 12.97 -1.41
N GLU A 25 -3.35 13.82 -1.10
CA GLU A 25 -2.15 13.42 -0.34
C GLU A 25 -2.51 12.92 1.06
N LYS A 26 -3.43 13.62 1.74
CA LYS A 26 -3.94 13.20 3.07
C LYS A 26 -4.71 11.88 3.01
N LEU A 27 -5.48 11.66 1.96
CA LEU A 27 -6.22 10.39 1.78
C LEU A 27 -5.27 9.21 1.50
N GLU A 28 -4.22 9.43 0.71
CA GLU A 28 -3.18 8.43 0.44
C GLU A 28 -2.38 8.07 1.70
N GLU A 29 -2.00 9.07 2.50
CA GLU A 29 -1.33 8.83 3.78
C GLU A 29 -2.22 8.03 4.73
N LYS A 30 -3.50 8.42 4.87
CA LYS A 30 -4.47 7.70 5.70
C LYS A 30 -4.65 6.26 5.25
N ALA A 31 -4.78 6.02 3.95
CA ALA A 31 -4.90 4.67 3.41
C ALA A 31 -3.63 3.85 3.66
N GLY A 32 -2.44 4.44 3.52
CA GLY A 32 -1.17 3.78 3.85
C GLY A 32 -1.08 3.33 5.32
N ILE A 33 -1.53 4.19 6.24
CA ILE A 33 -1.62 3.86 7.68
C ILE A 33 -2.57 2.68 7.92
N GLU A 34 -3.74 2.69 7.27
CA GLU A 34 -4.75 1.63 7.44
C GLU A 34 -4.27 0.28 6.87
N ILE A 35 -3.61 0.27 5.71
CA ILE A 35 -3.01 -0.96 5.15
C ILE A 35 -1.97 -1.52 6.12
N LYS A 36 -1.10 -0.67 6.67
CA LYS A 36 -0.07 -1.08 7.65
C LYS A 36 -0.70 -1.72 8.89
N ASP A 37 -1.75 -1.10 9.43
CA ASP A 37 -2.46 -1.59 10.61
C ASP A 37 -3.10 -2.97 10.33
N LYS A 38 -3.81 -3.11 9.20
CA LYS A 38 -4.42 -4.39 8.78
C LYS A 38 -3.38 -5.49 8.58
N LEU A 39 -2.24 -5.20 7.94
CA LEU A 39 -1.15 -6.15 7.74
C LEU A 39 -0.53 -6.59 9.07
N THR A 40 -0.31 -5.65 9.98
CA THR A 40 0.29 -5.93 11.29
C THR A 40 -0.63 -6.80 12.12
N LYS A 41 -1.92 -6.45 12.19
CA LYS A 41 -2.94 -7.25 12.90
C LYS A 41 -3.09 -8.65 12.31
N SER A 42 -3.13 -8.77 10.98
CA SER A 42 -3.19 -10.07 10.33
C SER A 42 -1.95 -10.91 10.62
N CYS A 43 -0.76 -10.31 10.60
CA CYS A 43 0.48 -11.00 10.93
C CYS A 43 0.44 -11.54 12.37
N GLN A 44 0.01 -10.71 13.32
CA GLN A 44 -0.14 -11.09 14.73
C GLN A 44 -1.18 -12.19 14.92
N ALA A 45 -2.33 -12.11 14.23
CA ALA A 45 -3.37 -13.12 14.28
C ALA A 45 -2.92 -14.49 13.73
N ASN A 46 -1.89 -14.52 12.87
CA ASN A 46 -1.28 -15.75 12.37
C ASN A 46 -0.08 -16.21 13.22
N ASN A 47 0.10 -15.65 14.43
CA ASN A 47 1.17 -15.99 15.38
C ASN A 47 2.59 -15.80 14.86
N TYR A 48 2.79 -14.88 13.90
CA TYR A 48 4.12 -14.51 13.44
C TYR A 48 4.81 -13.53 14.41
N SER A 49 6.13 -13.56 14.43
CA SER A 49 6.97 -12.58 15.13
C SER A 49 7.34 -11.41 14.22
N TYR A 50 7.81 -10.29 14.79
CA TYR A 50 8.35 -9.13 14.05
C TYR A 50 7.35 -8.42 13.11
N CYS A 51 6.05 -8.51 13.40
CA CYS A 51 4.97 -8.01 12.53
C CYS A 51 5.06 -6.50 12.21
N GLU A 52 5.54 -5.66 13.13
CA GLU A 52 5.73 -4.24 12.85
C GLU A 52 6.84 -3.97 11.83
N ILE A 53 7.93 -4.72 11.92
CA ILE A 53 9.08 -4.60 10.99
C ILE A 53 8.65 -5.09 9.62
N TYR A 54 7.95 -6.22 9.58
CA TYR A 54 7.33 -6.74 8.37
C TYR A 54 6.36 -5.74 7.72
N GLY A 55 5.43 -5.16 8.50
CA GLY A 55 4.47 -4.18 7.99
C GLY A 55 5.15 -2.94 7.41
N LYS A 56 6.22 -2.45 8.05
CA LYS A 56 7.05 -1.35 7.52
C LYS A 56 7.75 -1.73 6.22
N CYS A 57 8.37 -2.91 6.17
CA CYS A 57 9.03 -3.44 4.97
C CYS A 57 8.04 -3.55 3.80
N TYR A 58 6.91 -4.21 4.04
CA TYR A 58 5.87 -4.43 3.04
C TYR A 58 5.39 -3.11 2.45
N ILE A 59 5.01 -2.15 3.29
CA ILE A 59 4.49 -0.85 2.84
C ILE A 59 5.55 -0.06 2.06
N ASN A 60 6.81 -0.10 2.50
CA ASN A 60 7.87 0.61 1.80
C ASN A 60 8.07 0.11 0.36
N ILE A 61 8.06 -1.21 0.16
CA ILE A 61 8.17 -1.82 -1.17
C ILE A 61 6.88 -1.60 -1.96
N PHE A 62 5.73 -1.74 -1.31
CA PHE A 62 4.43 -1.54 -1.94
C PHE A 62 4.26 -0.11 -2.49
N ASN A 63 4.71 0.90 -1.75
CA ASN A 63 4.66 2.30 -2.20
C ASN A 63 5.57 2.59 -3.40
N GLN A 64 6.58 1.74 -3.65
CA GLN A 64 7.40 1.81 -4.86
C GLN A 64 6.71 1.20 -6.07
N LEU A 65 5.77 0.26 -5.85
CA LEU A 65 4.99 -0.37 -6.91
C LEU A 65 3.73 0.41 -7.24
N ASN A 66 3.00 0.86 -6.22
CA ASN A 66 1.64 1.34 -6.42
C ASN A 66 1.54 2.87 -6.46
N GLU A 67 0.53 3.35 -7.18
CA GLU A 67 0.23 4.77 -7.29
C GLU A 67 -0.86 5.22 -6.32
N SER A 68 -1.69 4.30 -5.82
CA SER A 68 -2.75 4.63 -4.85
C SER A 68 -2.93 3.56 -3.75
N ALA A 69 -2.61 3.94 -2.52
CA ALA A 69 -2.96 3.23 -1.30
C ALA A 69 -4.49 3.12 -1.15
N GLN A 70 -5.28 4.09 -1.61
CA GLN A 70 -6.75 3.99 -1.57
C GLN A 70 -7.28 2.85 -2.44
N TYR A 71 -6.78 2.70 -3.67
CA TYR A 71 -7.15 1.60 -4.55
C TYR A 71 -6.78 0.25 -3.93
N THR A 72 -5.61 0.20 -3.30
CA THR A 72 -5.14 -0.98 -2.57
C THR A 72 -6.04 -1.36 -1.43
N LEU A 73 -6.45 -0.37 -0.63
CA LEU A 73 -7.35 -0.57 0.50
C LEU A 73 -8.66 -1.19 0.03
N LYS A 74 -9.21 -0.68 -1.09
CA LYS A 74 -10.42 -1.22 -1.72
C LYS A 74 -10.22 -2.65 -2.20
N LEU A 75 -9.06 -2.98 -2.75
CA LEU A 75 -8.78 -4.35 -3.16
C LEU A 75 -8.66 -5.27 -1.95
N LEU A 76 -7.95 -4.86 -0.89
CA LEU A 76 -7.84 -5.62 0.36
C LEU A 76 -9.21 -5.84 1.01
N SER A 77 -10.10 -4.84 1.03
CA SER A 77 -11.47 -4.99 1.55
C SER A 77 -12.32 -5.96 0.72
N ASN A 78 -12.07 -6.06 -0.59
CA ASN A 78 -12.74 -7.03 -1.45
C ASN A 78 -12.18 -8.45 -1.32
N ILE A 79 -10.94 -8.58 -0.87
CA ILE A 79 -10.29 -9.87 -0.58
C ILE A 79 -10.67 -10.37 0.82
N MET A 80 -10.95 -9.44 1.74
CA MET A 80 -11.32 -9.71 3.12
C MET A 80 -12.57 -8.89 3.50
N PRO A 81 -13.77 -9.28 3.03
CA PRO A 81 -15.01 -8.59 3.38
C PRO A 81 -15.21 -8.60 4.90
N GLU A 82 -15.77 -7.53 5.47
CA GLU A 82 -15.98 -7.37 6.92
C GLU A 82 -16.76 -8.54 7.56
N SER A 83 -17.60 -9.23 6.80
CA SER A 83 -18.31 -10.44 7.24
C SER A 83 -17.38 -11.63 7.54
N GLU A 84 -16.20 -11.68 6.91
CA GLU A 84 -15.13 -12.66 7.16
C GLU A 84 -14.09 -12.14 8.16
N GLN A 85 -14.13 -10.86 8.52
CA GLN A 85 -13.32 -10.29 9.61
C GLN A 85 -13.91 -10.57 10.98
N ASN A 86 -15.24 -10.67 11.11
CA ASN A 86 -15.93 -10.92 12.38
C ASN A 86 -16.01 -12.41 12.75
N THR A 87 -15.92 -13.32 11.79
CA THR A 87 -15.70 -14.75 12.02
C THR A 87 -14.20 -15.00 12.21
N PHE A 88 -13.71 -14.63 13.40
CA PHE A 88 -12.33 -14.80 13.89
C PHE A 88 -11.90 -16.28 14.06
N ASN A 89 -12.33 -17.18 13.17
CA ASN A 89 -11.63 -18.42 12.88
C ASN A 89 -10.78 -18.19 11.61
N MET A 90 -9.79 -17.29 11.66
CA MET A 90 -8.81 -17.13 10.58
C MET A 90 -7.96 -18.40 10.47
N GLN A 91 -8.42 -19.36 9.68
CA GLN A 91 -7.68 -20.60 9.39
C GLN A 91 -6.69 -20.43 8.22
N LYS A 92 -6.73 -19.30 7.49
CA LYS A 92 -5.91 -19.05 6.29
C LYS A 92 -5.27 -17.67 6.31
N ASN A 93 -3.98 -17.63 6.02
CA ASN A 93 -3.19 -16.41 5.86
C ASN A 93 -3.73 -15.60 4.67
N PRO A 94 -3.94 -14.27 4.77
CA PRO A 94 -4.42 -13.47 3.64
C PRO A 94 -3.58 -13.57 2.38
N MET A 95 -2.27 -13.81 2.50
CA MET A 95 -1.40 -14.03 1.34
C MET A 95 -1.73 -15.33 0.61
N ASP A 96 -2.25 -16.36 1.30
CA ASP A 96 -2.76 -17.57 0.66
C ASP A 96 -4.02 -17.28 -0.16
N ILE A 97 -4.90 -16.41 0.35
CA ILE A 97 -6.11 -15.99 -0.35
C ILE A 97 -5.73 -15.18 -1.60
N ILE A 98 -4.82 -14.22 -1.46
CA ILE A 98 -4.32 -13.42 -2.58
C ILE A 98 -3.68 -14.33 -3.64
N TYR A 99 -2.89 -15.33 -3.23
CA TYR A 99 -2.28 -16.27 -4.16
C TYR A 99 -3.31 -17.16 -4.88
N SER A 100 -4.33 -17.64 -4.16
CA SER A 100 -5.44 -18.37 -4.78
C SER A 100 -6.16 -17.51 -5.83
N LYS A 101 -6.46 -16.25 -5.49
CA LYS A 101 -7.11 -15.33 -6.44
C LYS A 101 -6.22 -15.00 -7.65
N LEU A 102 -4.89 -14.97 -7.48
CA LEU A 102 -3.95 -14.85 -8.58
C LEU A 102 -4.10 -16.05 -9.53
N LYS A 103 -4.11 -17.28 -9.02
CA LYS A 103 -4.27 -18.49 -9.83
C LYS A 103 -5.61 -18.53 -10.57
N ASP A 104 -6.70 -18.20 -9.90
CA ASP A 104 -8.02 -18.09 -10.54
C ASP A 104 -8.03 -17.03 -11.66
N SER A 105 -7.28 -15.92 -11.47
CA SER A 105 -7.19 -14.85 -12.46
C SER A 105 -6.31 -15.24 -13.65
N GLU A 106 -5.24 -16.03 -13.42
CA GLU A 106 -4.42 -16.64 -14.48
C GLU A 106 -5.29 -17.54 -15.37
N GLU A 107 -6.11 -18.41 -14.78
CA GLU A 107 -7.03 -19.30 -15.52
C GLU A 107 -8.06 -18.51 -16.35
N LYS A 108 -8.59 -17.43 -15.78
CA LYS A 108 -9.59 -16.57 -16.44
C LYS A 108 -8.96 -15.53 -17.39
N SER A 109 -7.64 -15.46 -17.46
CA SER A 109 -6.92 -14.43 -18.21
C SER A 109 -7.30 -12.98 -17.85
N ASP A 110 -7.70 -12.74 -16.60
CA ASP A 110 -8.02 -11.41 -16.09
C ASP A 110 -6.72 -10.64 -15.77
N LYS A 111 -6.22 -9.92 -16.77
CA LYS A 111 -4.95 -9.17 -16.69
C LYS A 111 -4.92 -8.15 -15.55
N ASN A 112 -6.04 -7.49 -15.24
CA ASN A 112 -6.07 -6.48 -14.19
C ASN A 112 -5.94 -7.14 -12.82
N SER A 113 -6.66 -8.24 -12.58
CA SER A 113 -6.55 -8.98 -11.33
C SER A 113 -5.19 -9.65 -11.17
N ILE A 114 -4.63 -10.24 -12.24
CA ILE A 114 -3.26 -10.80 -12.24
C ILE A 114 -2.25 -9.74 -11.81
N PHE A 115 -2.32 -8.56 -12.42
CA PHE A 115 -1.45 -7.43 -12.09
C PHE A 115 -1.59 -7.02 -10.62
N ASN A 116 -2.81 -6.86 -10.14
CA ASN A 116 -3.07 -6.43 -8.78
C ASN A 116 -2.58 -7.42 -7.72
N TYR A 117 -2.88 -8.71 -7.88
CA TYR A 117 -2.49 -9.72 -6.91
C TYR A 117 -0.98 -10.00 -6.93
N SER A 118 -0.34 -9.97 -8.10
CA SER A 118 1.12 -10.07 -8.18
C SER A 118 1.82 -8.88 -7.52
N ALA A 119 1.31 -7.66 -7.68
CA ALA A 119 1.83 -6.46 -7.01
C ALA A 119 1.63 -6.49 -5.48
N MET A 120 0.66 -7.22 -4.96
CA MET A 120 0.50 -7.45 -3.51
C MET A 120 1.41 -8.54 -2.96
N LEU A 121 1.65 -9.60 -3.73
CA LEU A 121 2.51 -10.70 -3.30
C LEU A 121 4.00 -10.34 -3.38
N TYR A 122 4.39 -9.43 -4.27
CA TYR A 122 5.79 -9.04 -4.40
C TYR A 122 6.40 -8.45 -3.11
N PRO A 123 5.81 -7.41 -2.47
CA PRO A 123 6.31 -6.93 -1.18
C PRO A 123 6.33 -8.01 -0.11
N HIS A 124 5.33 -8.91 -0.09
CA HIS A 124 5.34 -10.03 0.84
C HIS A 124 6.57 -10.91 0.62
N ASN A 125 6.84 -11.34 -0.61
CA ASN A 125 8.00 -12.18 -0.93
C ASN A 125 9.34 -11.53 -0.58
N GLN A 126 9.45 -10.21 -0.70
CA GLN A 126 10.65 -9.46 -0.33
C GLN A 126 10.84 -9.35 1.20
N CYS A 127 9.75 -9.43 1.96
CA CYS A 127 9.73 -9.19 3.41
C CYS A 127 9.42 -10.45 4.24
N SER A 128 9.06 -11.58 3.62
CA SER A 128 8.55 -12.79 4.28
C SER A 128 9.56 -13.42 5.24
N SER A 129 10.86 -13.30 4.92
CA SER A 129 11.96 -13.77 5.76
C SER A 129 12.00 -13.10 7.14
N ILE A 130 11.50 -11.86 7.28
CA ILE A 130 11.42 -11.14 8.57
C ILE A 130 10.54 -11.90 9.57
N ILE A 131 9.49 -12.53 9.07
CA ILE A 131 8.49 -13.24 9.88
C ILE A 131 8.61 -14.76 9.77
N ASN A 132 9.60 -15.26 9.02
CA ASN A 132 9.75 -16.66 8.64
C ASN A 132 8.48 -17.26 7.98
N ALA A 133 7.82 -16.47 7.14
CA ALA A 133 6.70 -16.94 6.32
C ALA A 133 7.20 -17.50 4.98
N LYS A 134 6.40 -18.38 4.37
CA LYS A 134 6.66 -18.85 3.00
C LYS A 134 6.54 -17.70 1.99
N SER A 135 7.25 -17.81 0.89
CA SER A 135 7.06 -16.96 -0.29
C SER A 135 6.21 -17.67 -1.35
N TYR A 136 5.66 -16.91 -2.28
CA TYR A 136 4.77 -17.40 -3.34
C TYR A 136 5.43 -17.29 -4.72
N ASP A 137 5.27 -18.29 -5.58
CA ASP A 137 5.82 -18.22 -6.94
C ASP A 137 5.01 -17.24 -7.81
N ILE A 138 5.63 -16.10 -8.08
CA ILE A 138 5.13 -15.03 -8.97
C ILE A 138 6.12 -14.74 -10.11
N THR A 139 7.04 -15.67 -10.40
CA THR A 139 8.15 -15.46 -11.36
C THR A 139 7.65 -15.06 -12.75
N ARG A 140 6.52 -15.63 -13.17
CA ARG A 140 5.88 -15.32 -14.47
C ARG A 140 5.39 -13.87 -14.59
N HIS A 141 5.24 -13.17 -13.45
CA HIS A 141 4.75 -11.79 -13.39
C HIS A 141 5.87 -10.78 -13.14
N GLN A 142 7.13 -11.24 -13.01
CA GLN A 142 8.27 -10.39 -12.67
C GLN A 142 8.48 -9.26 -13.68
N TYR A 143 8.31 -9.53 -14.97
CA TYR A 143 8.39 -8.50 -16.02
C TYR A 143 7.44 -7.33 -15.76
N HIS A 144 6.20 -7.60 -15.35
CA HIS A 144 5.22 -6.56 -15.08
C HIS A 144 5.57 -5.76 -13.83
N ILE A 145 6.06 -6.44 -12.79
CA ILE A 145 6.53 -5.83 -11.55
C ILE A 145 7.72 -4.89 -11.82
N ASP A 146 8.71 -5.37 -12.56
CA ASP A 146 9.91 -4.59 -12.91
C ASP A 146 9.53 -3.33 -13.72
N LYS A 147 8.57 -3.48 -14.63
CA LYS A 147 8.04 -2.36 -15.40
C LYS A 147 7.41 -1.29 -14.50
N MET A 148 6.60 -1.68 -13.50
CA MET A 148 6.00 -0.73 -12.54
C MET A 148 7.07 0.01 -11.74
N LEU A 149 8.06 -0.72 -11.23
CA LEU A 149 9.17 -0.14 -10.48
C LEU A 149 9.93 0.89 -11.32
N TYR A 150 10.17 0.56 -12.59
CA TYR A 150 10.83 1.46 -13.53
C TYR A 150 10.01 2.73 -13.80
N GLU A 151 8.71 2.58 -14.11
CA GLU A 151 7.80 3.71 -14.37
C GLU A 151 7.68 4.64 -13.16
N LYS A 152 7.56 4.08 -11.95
CA LYS A 152 7.50 4.87 -10.71
C LYS A 152 8.80 5.64 -10.47
N LYS A 153 9.96 4.97 -10.59
CA LYS A 153 11.27 5.63 -10.47
C LYS A 153 11.42 6.77 -11.47
N SER A 154 11.00 6.54 -12.72
CA SER A 154 11.05 7.54 -13.78
C SER A 154 10.17 8.76 -13.46
N LYS A 155 8.94 8.56 -12.98
CA LYS A 155 8.05 9.65 -12.54
C LYS A 155 8.64 10.47 -11.40
N ILE A 156 9.28 9.83 -10.42
CA ILE A 156 9.95 10.52 -9.31
C ILE A 156 11.11 11.37 -9.82
N ILE A 157 11.93 10.83 -10.72
CA ILE A 157 13.06 11.55 -11.32
C ILE A 157 12.56 12.78 -12.09
N MET A 158 11.52 12.63 -12.93
CA MET A 158 10.94 13.75 -13.68
C MET A 158 10.38 14.83 -12.75
N LYS A 159 9.63 14.45 -11.70
CA LYS A 159 9.10 15.42 -10.71
C LYS A 159 10.20 16.21 -10.01
N ASN A 160 11.36 15.60 -9.77
CA ASN A 160 12.49 16.26 -9.13
C ASN A 160 13.30 17.16 -10.08
N LEU A 161 13.15 16.99 -11.40
CA LEU A 161 13.78 17.84 -12.43
C LEU A 161 12.93 19.08 -12.77
N ASP A 162 11.60 19.00 -12.55
CA ASP A 162 10.66 20.11 -12.75
C ASP A 162 10.52 21.04 -11.52
N MET A 163 11.34 20.83 -10.47
CA MET A 163 11.43 21.64 -9.24
C MET A 163 12.70 22.49 -9.24
#